data_AF-A0A316HNK8-F1
#
_entry.id   AF-A0A316HNK8-F1
#
_cell.length_a   1.000
_cell.length_b   1.000
_cell.length_c   1.000
_cell.angle_alpha   90.00
_cell.angle_beta   90.00
_cell.angle_gamma   90.00
#
_symmetry.space_group_name_H-M   'P 1'
#
loop_
_entity.id
_entity.type
_entity.pdbx_description
1 polymer ?
#
loop_
_entity_poly.entity_id
_entity_poly.type
_entity_poly.pdbx_seq_one_letter_code
_entity_poly.pdbx_strand_id
1 'polypeptide(L)'
;MLSDTTLGVSTGDPIYQPLASGTIDLGDGTVLRTNGEHVKHRFTKDGDYRVTVTATTTDGRTATSMRTLKVQTHDVSVAGLSVPSSARAGQTKPIKVSVANTHHDEDATVVLYRVGANSEAEREIGRLTQRVAASAQGRTEFPFAYSYREQDAAAGQVTFRVRAELPGYGWNADDNGDDNEARGATASVRPASTASARIN
;
A
#
# COMPACT_ATOMS: atom_id res chain seq x y z
N MET A 1 5.73 8.94 3.38
CA MET A 1 6.84 9.90 3.39
C MET A 1 8.10 9.19 2.91
N LEU A 2 8.99 9.91 2.21
CA LEU A 2 10.29 9.37 1.80
C LEU A 2 11.14 8.96 3.03
N SER A 3 11.64 7.72 3.00
CA SER A 3 12.46 7.12 4.05
C SER A 3 13.96 7.20 3.74
N ASP A 4 14.79 7.01 4.77
CA ASP A 4 16.23 6.97 4.62
C ASP A 4 16.66 5.82 3.70
N THR A 5 17.39 6.15 2.64
CA THR A 5 18.08 5.18 1.79
C THR A 5 19.44 4.88 2.40
N THR A 6 19.71 3.60 2.67
CA THR A 6 21.02 3.14 3.15
C THR A 6 21.88 2.72 1.95
N LEU A 7 23.08 3.27 1.86
CA LEU A 7 24.00 3.08 0.74
C LEU A 7 25.33 2.52 1.27
N GLY A 8 25.90 1.57 0.54
CA GLY A 8 27.20 0.98 0.84
C GLY A 8 28.09 0.98 -0.39
N VAL A 9 29.40 0.99 -0.17
CA VAL A 9 30.42 0.90 -1.22
C VAL A 9 31.26 -0.34 -0.97
N SER A 10 31.39 -1.19 -1.99
CA SER A 10 32.30 -2.33 -1.97
C SER A 10 33.24 -2.25 -3.17
N THR A 11 34.48 -2.73 -3.01
CA THR A 11 35.53 -2.64 -4.03
C THR A 11 35.34 -3.64 -5.16
N GLY A 12 34.67 -4.77 -4.90
CA GLY A 12 34.52 -5.87 -5.87
C GLY A 12 35.85 -6.41 -6.40
N ASP A 13 36.96 -6.13 -5.70
CA ASP A 13 38.32 -6.46 -6.14
C ASP A 13 38.54 -7.98 -6.06
N PRO A 14 38.91 -8.68 -7.16
CA PRO A 14 39.15 -10.12 -7.16
C PRO A 14 40.22 -10.61 -6.18
N ILE A 15 41.15 -9.73 -5.77
CA ILE A 15 42.19 -10.03 -4.78
C ILE A 15 41.86 -9.45 -3.39
N TYR A 16 40.60 -9.05 -3.15
CA TYR A 16 40.06 -8.62 -1.86
C TYR A 16 40.81 -7.45 -1.20
N GLN A 17 41.30 -6.49 -2.00
CA GLN A 17 41.92 -5.30 -1.43
C GLN A 17 40.91 -4.46 -0.64
N PRO A 18 41.24 -4.03 0.60
CA PRO A 18 40.35 -3.21 1.40
C PRO A 18 40.06 -1.86 0.75
N LEU A 19 38.84 -1.36 0.98
CA LEU A 19 38.47 0.00 0.63
C LEU A 19 39.24 0.98 1.54
N ALA A 20 39.90 1.96 0.93
CA ALA A 20 40.51 3.08 1.66
C ALA A 20 39.56 4.28 1.75
N SER A 21 38.89 4.59 0.63
CA SER A 21 37.93 5.69 0.54
C SER A 21 36.96 5.49 -0.61
N GLY A 22 35.78 6.07 -0.50
CA GLY A 22 34.82 6.15 -1.57
C GLY A 22 34.01 7.44 -1.54
N THR A 23 33.51 7.83 -2.69
CA THR A 23 32.59 8.95 -2.87
C THR A 23 31.32 8.44 -3.54
N ILE A 24 30.17 8.87 -3.03
CA ILE A 24 28.85 8.55 -3.58
C ILE A 24 28.22 9.88 -3.99
N ASP A 25 28.19 10.17 -5.28
CA ASP A 25 27.37 11.24 -5.83
C ASP A 25 25.96 10.69 -6.02
N LEU A 26 24.98 11.28 -5.35
CA LEU A 26 23.60 10.82 -5.35
C LEU A 26 22.81 11.34 -6.55
N GLY A 27 23.36 12.27 -7.34
CA GLY A 27 22.66 12.87 -8.47
C GLY A 27 21.59 13.88 -8.10
N ASP A 28 21.40 14.18 -6.81
CA ASP A 28 20.53 15.24 -6.28
C ASP A 28 21.32 16.52 -5.89
N GLY A 29 22.62 16.54 -6.19
CA GLY A 29 23.57 17.57 -5.77
C GLY A 29 24.33 17.24 -4.48
N THR A 30 23.97 16.15 -3.79
CA THR A 30 24.66 15.67 -2.60
C THR A 30 25.76 14.69 -2.96
N VAL A 31 26.96 14.91 -2.40
CA VAL A 31 28.09 13.97 -2.50
C VAL A 31 28.48 13.50 -1.11
N LEU A 32 28.36 12.21 -0.85
CA LEU A 32 28.74 11.57 0.40
C LEU A 32 30.13 10.96 0.30
N ARG A 33 30.83 10.88 1.44
CA ARG A 33 32.12 10.19 1.56
C ARG A 33 31.99 9.03 2.52
N THR A 34 32.67 7.94 2.24
CA THR A 34 32.73 6.75 3.10
C THR A 34 34.11 6.10 3.01
N ASN A 35 34.47 5.32 4.00
CA ASN A 35 35.64 4.44 4.04
C ASN A 35 35.25 2.95 4.13
N GLY A 36 33.96 2.64 3.91
CA GLY A 36 33.42 1.27 3.96
C GLY A 36 32.17 1.16 4.81
N GLU A 37 31.86 2.17 5.62
CA GLU A 37 30.63 2.25 6.38
C GLU A 37 29.42 2.58 5.50
N HIS A 38 28.26 2.09 5.94
CA HIS A 38 26.99 2.43 5.31
C HIS A 38 26.62 3.87 5.65
N VAL A 39 26.23 4.64 4.63
CA VAL A 39 25.76 6.01 4.79
C VAL A 39 24.26 6.07 4.52
N LYS A 40 23.57 6.98 5.21
CA LYS A 40 22.14 7.21 5.03
C LYS A 40 21.92 8.55 4.35
N HIS A 41 20.95 8.58 3.43
CA HIS A 41 20.48 9.80 2.80
C HIS A 41 18.97 9.76 2.62
N ARG A 42 18.32 10.90 2.79
CA ARG A 42 16.90 11.04 2.50
C ARG A 42 16.71 11.98 1.33
N PHE A 43 16.26 11.42 0.22
CA PHE A 43 15.83 12.21 -0.93
C PHE A 43 14.58 13.03 -0.55
N THR A 44 14.51 14.26 -1.06
CA THR A 44 13.40 15.18 -0.74
C THR A 44 12.34 15.23 -1.82
N LYS A 45 12.60 14.63 -2.98
CA LYS A 45 11.72 14.66 -4.16
C LYS A 45 11.76 13.33 -4.88
N ASP A 46 10.65 13.01 -5.53
CA ASP A 46 10.58 11.90 -6.47
C ASP A 46 11.42 12.17 -7.71
N GLY A 47 11.98 11.10 -8.25
CA GLY A 47 12.80 11.16 -9.44
C GLY A 47 13.69 9.96 -9.62
N ASP A 48 14.27 9.90 -10.82
CA ASP A 48 15.32 8.95 -11.16
C ASP A 48 16.68 9.62 -10.91
N TYR A 49 17.37 9.17 -9.88
CA TYR A 49 18.65 9.70 -9.45
C TYR A 49 19.79 8.82 -9.96
N ARG A 50 20.70 9.40 -10.74
CA ARG A 50 21.88 8.68 -11.23
C ARG A 50 22.97 8.66 -10.16
N VAL A 51 22.97 7.63 -9.33
CA VAL A 51 23.97 7.45 -8.27
C VAL A 51 25.29 6.99 -8.89
N THR A 52 26.35 7.76 -8.67
CA THR A 52 27.72 7.46 -9.13
C THR A 52 28.60 7.20 -7.94
N VAL A 53 29.22 6.02 -7.90
CA VAL A 53 30.11 5.60 -6.82
C VAL A 53 31.51 5.51 -7.36
N THR A 54 32.45 6.19 -6.72
CA THR A 54 33.89 6.02 -6.95
C THR A 54 34.52 5.43 -5.71
N ALA A 55 35.25 4.34 -5.85
CA ALA A 55 35.93 3.63 -4.78
C ALA A 55 37.45 3.65 -5.01
N THR A 56 38.22 3.70 -3.94
CA THR A 56 39.69 3.62 -3.94
C THR A 56 40.14 2.56 -2.94
N THR A 57 40.95 1.60 -3.38
CA THR A 57 41.55 0.59 -2.52
C THR A 57 42.79 1.13 -1.79
N THR A 58 43.22 0.45 -0.73
CA THR A 58 44.42 0.82 0.05
C THR A 58 45.72 0.82 -0.75
N ASP A 59 45.79 0.08 -1.86
CA ASP A 59 46.92 0.10 -2.80
C ASP A 59 46.74 1.09 -3.96
N GLY A 60 45.73 1.96 -3.90
CA GLY A 60 45.56 3.12 -4.77
C GLY A 60 44.79 2.88 -6.07
N ARG A 61 44.23 1.69 -6.30
CA ARG A 61 43.37 1.46 -7.48
C ARG A 61 42.03 2.15 -7.29
N THR A 62 41.50 2.70 -8.38
CA THR A 62 40.20 3.37 -8.38
C THR A 62 39.24 2.74 -9.37
N ALA A 63 37.97 2.62 -8.99
CA ALA A 63 36.89 2.19 -9.88
C ALA A 63 35.68 3.11 -9.72
N THR A 64 34.92 3.28 -10.81
CA THR A 64 33.65 4.02 -10.79
C THR A 64 32.53 3.15 -11.33
N SER A 65 31.39 3.16 -10.65
CA SER A 65 30.17 2.46 -11.04
C SER A 65 28.96 3.41 -10.95
N MET A 66 27.94 3.13 -11.74
CA MET A 66 26.74 3.96 -11.81
C MET A 66 25.48 3.10 -11.76
N ARG A 67 24.48 3.57 -11.02
CA ARG A 67 23.15 2.95 -10.95
C ARG A 67 22.08 4.02 -10.86
N THR A 68 20.99 3.84 -11.60
CA THR A 68 19.80 4.68 -11.43
C THR A 68 19.01 4.18 -10.23
N LEU A 69 18.81 5.07 -9.25
CA LEU A 69 17.93 4.87 -8.12
C LEU A 69 16.62 5.61 -8.38
N LYS A 70 15.53 4.86 -8.47
CA LYS A 70 14.19 5.42 -8.60
C LYS A 70 13.61 5.69 -7.22
N VAL A 71 13.33 6.95 -6.94
CA VAL A 71 12.69 7.41 -5.69
C VAL A 71 11.28 7.83 -6.04
N GLN A 72 10.29 7.23 -5.39
CA GLN A 72 8.88 7.52 -5.60
C GLN A 72 8.14 7.55 -4.27
N THR A 73 7.28 8.53 -4.13
CA THR A 73 6.18 8.57 -3.19
C THR A 73 4.95 7.95 -3.86
N HIS A 74 4.09 7.40 -3.04
CA HIS A 74 2.83 6.85 -3.45
C HIS A 74 1.73 7.55 -2.65
N ASP A 75 0.58 7.80 -3.26
CA ASP A 75 -0.51 8.58 -2.67
C ASP A 75 -1.86 7.94 -3.03
N VAL A 76 -1.96 6.64 -2.75
CA VAL A 76 -3.20 5.88 -2.89
C VAL A 76 -3.98 6.03 -1.60
N SER A 77 -5.25 6.43 -1.73
CA SER A 77 -6.12 6.63 -0.58
C SER A 77 -7.53 6.08 -0.83
N VAL A 78 -8.20 5.67 0.25
CA VAL A 78 -9.60 5.27 0.19
C VAL A 78 -10.49 6.51 0.23
N ALA A 79 -10.92 6.97 -0.94
CA ALA A 79 -11.78 8.14 -1.10
C ALA A 79 -13.24 7.93 -0.65
N GLY A 80 -13.66 6.67 -0.43
CA GLY A 80 -15.03 6.39 -0.01
C GLY A 80 -15.37 4.91 0.06
N LEU A 81 -16.30 4.57 0.97
CA LEU A 81 -16.85 3.25 1.14
C LEU A 81 -18.39 3.35 1.18
N SER A 82 -19.04 2.74 0.20
CA SER A 82 -20.49 2.64 0.10
C SER A 82 -20.95 1.26 0.52
N VAL A 83 -21.62 1.21 1.67
CA VAL A 83 -22.27 0.02 2.23
C VAL A 83 -23.78 0.23 2.26
N PRO A 84 -24.59 -0.83 2.07
CA PRO A 84 -26.04 -0.69 2.15
C PRO A 84 -26.47 -0.28 3.56
N SER A 85 -27.45 0.61 3.68
CA SER A 85 -27.96 1.05 5.00
C SER A 85 -28.72 -0.05 5.74
N SER A 86 -29.29 -1.01 5.00
CA SER A 86 -30.00 -2.15 5.55
C SER A 86 -29.92 -3.39 4.67
N ALA A 87 -30.06 -4.55 5.30
CA ALA A 87 -30.10 -5.85 4.64
C ALA A 87 -30.92 -6.87 5.45
N ARG A 88 -31.15 -8.03 4.85
CA ARG A 88 -31.72 -9.20 5.55
C ARG A 88 -30.81 -10.39 5.40
N ALA A 89 -30.81 -11.29 6.38
CA ALA A 89 -30.15 -12.59 6.24
C ALA A 89 -30.63 -13.29 4.95
N GLY A 90 -29.68 -13.86 4.21
CA GLY A 90 -29.88 -14.48 2.90
C GLY A 90 -29.82 -13.51 1.71
N GLN A 91 -29.80 -12.18 1.91
CA GLN A 91 -29.62 -11.23 0.81
C GLN A 91 -28.14 -11.03 0.49
N THR A 92 -27.82 -10.89 -0.80
CA THR A 92 -26.54 -10.37 -1.27
C THR A 92 -26.70 -8.91 -1.67
N LYS A 93 -25.83 -8.03 -1.18
CA LYS A 93 -25.82 -6.61 -1.54
C LYS A 93 -24.45 -6.19 -2.05
N PRO A 94 -24.40 -5.23 -3.00
CA PRO A 94 -23.14 -4.65 -3.43
C PRO A 94 -22.53 -3.78 -2.33
N ILE A 95 -21.20 -3.79 -2.28
CA ILE A 95 -20.37 -2.86 -1.50
C ILE A 95 -19.42 -2.23 -2.50
N LYS A 96 -19.32 -0.91 -2.51
CA LYS A 96 -18.41 -0.20 -3.41
C LYS A 96 -17.34 0.51 -2.62
N VAL A 97 -16.10 0.40 -3.08
CA VAL A 97 -14.98 1.16 -2.54
C VAL A 97 -14.49 2.07 -3.65
N SER A 98 -14.38 3.36 -3.39
CA SER A 98 -13.73 4.29 -4.32
C SER A 98 -12.32 4.58 -3.82
N VAL A 99 -11.34 4.40 -4.70
CA VAL A 99 -9.92 4.69 -4.44
C VAL A 99 -9.52 5.91 -5.26
N ALA A 100 -8.75 6.82 -4.68
CA ALA A 100 -8.13 7.94 -5.35
C ALA A 100 -6.61 7.78 -5.38
N ASN A 101 -6.00 8.45 -6.35
CA ASN A 101 -4.56 8.50 -6.52
C ASN A 101 -4.21 9.78 -7.28
N THR A 102 -3.27 10.57 -6.75
CA THR A 102 -2.95 11.90 -7.25
C THR A 102 -1.56 12.04 -7.87
N HIS A 103 -0.68 11.04 -7.74
CA HIS A 103 0.71 11.14 -8.20
C HIS A 103 1.00 10.37 -9.49
N HIS A 104 1.00 9.03 -9.42
CA HIS A 104 1.44 8.17 -10.51
C HIS A 104 0.47 7.04 -10.73
N ASP A 105 0.24 6.65 -11.98
CA ASP A 105 -0.58 5.46 -12.27
C ASP A 105 -0.06 4.24 -11.51
N GLU A 106 -0.91 3.69 -10.65
CA GLU A 106 -0.52 2.64 -9.71
C GLU A 106 -1.52 1.51 -9.72
N ASP A 107 -1.02 0.28 -9.61
CA ASP A 107 -1.87 -0.86 -9.34
C ASP A 107 -2.16 -0.88 -7.84
N ALA A 108 -3.43 -0.71 -7.46
CA ALA A 108 -3.85 -0.76 -6.06
C ALA A 108 -4.61 -2.05 -5.79
N THR A 109 -4.30 -2.70 -4.66
CA THR A 109 -5.06 -3.83 -4.13
C THR A 109 -5.97 -3.34 -3.01
N VAL A 110 -7.27 -3.52 -3.19
CA VAL A 110 -8.27 -3.24 -2.17
C VAL A 110 -8.67 -4.54 -1.53
N VAL A 111 -8.55 -4.62 -0.21
CA VAL A 111 -9.00 -5.77 0.60
C VAL A 111 -10.17 -5.34 1.46
N LEU A 112 -11.29 -6.05 1.31
CA LEU A 112 -12.49 -5.84 2.10
C LEU A 112 -12.57 -6.87 3.23
N TYR A 113 -12.73 -6.40 4.44
CA TYR A 113 -12.90 -7.19 5.65
C TYR A 113 -14.28 -6.98 6.25
N ARG A 114 -14.85 -8.05 6.81
CA ARG A 114 -15.91 -7.95 7.80
C ARG A 114 -15.26 -7.93 9.17
N VAL A 115 -15.51 -6.85 9.91
CA VAL A 115 -15.11 -6.74 11.30
C VAL A 115 -15.95 -7.73 12.11
N GLY A 116 -15.27 -8.54 12.91
CA GLY A 116 -15.92 -9.50 13.77
C GLY A 116 -16.79 -8.82 14.83
N ALA A 117 -17.92 -9.44 15.14
CA ALA A 117 -18.78 -9.06 16.26
C ALA A 117 -18.87 -10.24 17.24
N ASN A 118 -19.15 -9.98 18.51
CA ASN A 118 -19.39 -11.02 19.53
C ASN A 118 -18.26 -12.07 19.63
N SER A 119 -17.00 -11.61 19.65
CA SER A 119 -15.78 -12.45 19.70
C SER A 119 -15.45 -13.21 18.41
N GLU A 120 -16.15 -12.98 17.30
CA GLU A 120 -15.66 -13.42 15.99
C GLU A 120 -14.38 -12.65 15.62
N ALA A 121 -13.43 -13.32 15.00
CA ALA A 121 -12.28 -12.67 14.41
C ALA A 121 -12.71 -11.84 13.17
N GLU A 122 -11.93 -10.80 12.85
CA GLU A 122 -12.05 -10.13 11.56
C GLU A 122 -11.79 -11.13 10.42
N ARG A 123 -12.59 -11.04 9.36
CA ARG A 123 -12.51 -11.96 8.23
C ARG A 123 -12.42 -11.20 6.92
N GLU A 124 -11.46 -11.58 6.09
CA GLU A 124 -11.38 -11.12 4.71
C GLU A 124 -12.59 -11.64 3.90
N ILE A 125 -13.31 -10.73 3.27
CA ILE A 125 -14.41 -11.01 2.35
C ILE A 125 -13.89 -11.22 0.94
N GLY A 126 -12.89 -10.43 0.55
CA GLY A 126 -12.19 -10.59 -0.71
C GLY A 126 -11.20 -9.47 -0.96
N ARG A 127 -10.43 -9.63 -2.04
CA ARG A 127 -9.45 -8.66 -2.52
C ARG A 127 -9.59 -8.45 -4.01
N LEU A 128 -9.33 -7.24 -4.48
CA LEU A 128 -9.33 -6.88 -5.89
C LEU A 128 -8.14 -5.98 -6.19
N THR A 129 -7.38 -6.32 -7.24
CA THR A 129 -6.28 -5.50 -7.72
C THR A 129 -6.67 -4.87 -9.05
N GLN A 130 -6.56 -3.55 -9.15
CA GLN A 130 -6.85 -2.81 -10.38
C GLN A 130 -5.94 -1.61 -10.52
N ARG A 131 -5.75 -1.16 -11.76
CA ARG A 131 -5.05 0.08 -12.08
C ARG A 131 -5.88 1.28 -11.64
N VAL A 132 -5.28 2.15 -10.84
CA VAL A 132 -5.81 3.46 -10.44
C VAL A 132 -4.96 4.53 -11.10
N ALA A 133 -5.53 5.21 -12.09
CA ALA A 133 -4.83 6.28 -12.80
C ALA A 133 -4.66 7.50 -11.90
N ALA A 134 -3.53 8.19 -12.04
CA ALA A 134 -3.27 9.44 -11.34
C ALA A 134 -4.24 10.52 -11.83
N SER A 135 -5.02 11.08 -10.92
CA SER A 135 -5.99 12.10 -11.22
C SER A 135 -6.32 12.95 -10.00
N ALA A 136 -6.32 14.27 -10.16
CA ALA A 136 -6.73 15.23 -9.12
C ALA A 136 -8.19 15.03 -8.64
N GLN A 137 -9.04 14.43 -9.46
CA GLN A 137 -10.47 14.29 -9.19
C GLN A 137 -11.04 12.91 -9.53
N GLY A 138 -10.31 12.12 -10.34
CA GLY A 138 -10.70 10.78 -10.75
C GLY A 138 -10.67 9.81 -9.58
N ARG A 139 -11.60 8.85 -9.61
CA ARG A 139 -11.70 7.77 -8.63
C ARG A 139 -11.92 6.46 -9.37
N THR A 140 -11.30 5.40 -8.90
CA THR A 140 -11.54 4.04 -9.40
C THR A 140 -12.44 3.30 -8.43
N GLU A 141 -13.56 2.77 -8.92
CA GLU A 141 -14.48 1.95 -8.11
C GLU A 141 -14.03 0.47 -8.10
N PHE A 142 -13.93 -0.10 -6.90
CA PHE A 142 -13.71 -1.51 -6.64
C PHE A 142 -15.03 -2.14 -6.16
N PRO A 143 -15.69 -2.98 -6.99
CA PRO A 143 -16.98 -3.56 -6.65
C PRO A 143 -16.80 -4.86 -5.86
N PHE A 144 -17.43 -4.92 -4.69
CA PHE A 144 -17.57 -6.13 -3.88
C PHE A 144 -19.04 -6.49 -3.70
N ALA A 145 -19.29 -7.72 -3.23
CA ALA A 145 -20.62 -8.15 -2.82
C ALA A 145 -20.51 -8.90 -1.49
N TYR A 146 -21.49 -8.70 -0.61
CA TYR A 146 -21.58 -9.42 0.65
C TYR A 146 -22.94 -10.08 0.82
N SER A 147 -22.93 -11.37 1.16
CA SER A 147 -24.11 -12.16 1.50
C SER A 147 -24.29 -12.19 3.01
N TYR A 148 -25.39 -11.58 3.49
CA TYR A 148 -25.68 -11.44 4.91
C TYR A 148 -26.13 -12.77 5.51
N ARG A 149 -25.57 -13.13 6.65
CA ARG A 149 -25.84 -14.39 7.36
C ARG A 149 -26.85 -14.18 8.47
N GLU A 150 -27.37 -15.28 9.01
CA GLU A 150 -28.27 -15.22 10.18
C GLU A 150 -27.57 -14.66 11.42
N GLN A 151 -26.28 -14.98 11.60
CA GLN A 151 -25.44 -14.42 12.67
C GLN A 151 -25.35 -12.89 12.57
N ASP A 152 -25.33 -12.34 11.36
CA ASP A 152 -25.30 -10.90 11.12
C ASP A 152 -26.64 -10.25 11.47
N ALA A 153 -27.75 -10.94 11.20
CA ALA A 153 -29.07 -10.51 11.63
C ALA A 153 -29.25 -10.61 13.16
N ALA A 154 -28.66 -11.61 13.80
CA ALA A 154 -28.65 -11.74 15.26
C ALA A 154 -27.84 -10.61 15.93
N ALA A 155 -26.75 -10.17 15.30
CA ALA A 155 -25.99 -9.00 15.73
C ALA A 155 -26.69 -7.67 15.42
N GLY A 156 -27.68 -7.66 14.53
CA GLY A 156 -28.45 -6.47 14.11
C GLY A 156 -27.71 -5.50 13.18
N GLN A 157 -26.39 -5.67 13.03
CA GLN A 157 -25.52 -4.81 12.21
C GLN A 157 -24.30 -5.59 11.70
N VAL A 158 -23.67 -5.10 10.62
CA VAL A 158 -22.38 -5.59 10.13
C VAL A 158 -21.46 -4.41 9.89
N THR A 159 -20.26 -4.46 10.44
CA THR A 159 -19.22 -3.46 10.18
C THR A 159 -18.21 -4.02 9.18
N PHE A 160 -17.85 -3.21 8.20
CA PHE A 160 -16.83 -3.49 7.21
C PHE A 160 -15.64 -2.56 7.45
N ARG A 161 -14.44 -3.11 7.24
CA ARG A 161 -13.21 -2.35 7.11
C ARG A 161 -12.68 -2.61 5.71
N VAL A 162 -12.28 -1.56 5.03
CA VAL A 162 -11.56 -1.68 3.77
C VAL A 162 -10.16 -1.14 3.96
N ARG A 163 -9.23 -1.73 3.23
CA ARG A 163 -7.85 -1.31 3.18
C ARG A 163 -7.37 -1.30 1.73
N ALA A 164 -6.76 -0.21 1.30
CA ALA A 164 -5.99 -0.15 0.07
C ALA A 164 -4.50 -0.41 0.35
N GLU A 165 -3.83 -1.13 -0.54
CA GLU A 165 -2.40 -1.41 -0.46
C GLU A 165 -1.75 -1.48 -1.83
N LEU A 166 -0.47 -1.13 -1.91
CA LEU A 166 0.32 -1.22 -3.14
C LEU A 166 1.04 -2.57 -3.23
N PRO A 167 0.83 -3.35 -4.31
CA PRO A 167 1.53 -4.60 -4.53
C PRO A 167 3.05 -4.42 -4.50
N GLY A 168 3.74 -5.28 -3.75
CA GLY A 168 5.22 -5.30 -3.71
C GLY A 168 5.87 -4.30 -2.76
N TYR A 169 5.14 -3.28 -2.29
CA TYR A 169 5.65 -2.30 -1.32
C TYR A 169 5.01 -2.44 0.07
N GLY A 170 3.87 -3.14 0.20
CA GLY A 170 3.20 -3.38 1.48
C GLY A 170 2.42 -2.16 2.00
N TRP A 171 1.95 -2.20 3.26
CA TRP A 171 1.15 -1.10 3.86
C TRP A 171 1.94 0.21 3.96
N ASN A 172 3.22 0.13 4.31
CA ASN A 172 4.03 1.30 4.69
C ASN A 172 4.59 2.06 3.47
N ALA A 173 4.16 1.67 2.27
CA ALA A 173 4.62 2.22 1.01
C ALA A 173 3.98 3.57 0.68
N ASP A 174 2.75 3.74 1.15
CA ASP A 174 1.99 4.94 0.89
C ASP A 174 2.42 6.08 1.81
N ASP A 175 2.39 7.30 1.27
CA ASP A 175 2.90 8.45 1.98
C ASP A 175 2.09 8.83 3.22
N ASN A 176 0.84 8.39 3.28
CA ASN A 176 -0.10 8.60 4.36
C ASN A 176 -0.96 7.35 4.62
N GLY A 177 -0.34 6.27 5.10
CA GLY A 177 -0.99 4.98 5.36
C GLY A 177 -2.28 4.99 6.22
N ASP A 178 -2.60 6.10 6.90
CA ASP A 178 -3.84 6.29 7.66
C ASP A 178 -5.07 6.53 6.76
N ASP A 179 -4.92 7.10 5.56
CA ASP A 179 -6.03 7.32 4.62
C ASP A 179 -6.31 6.12 3.71
N ASN A 180 -5.48 5.07 3.84
CA ASN A 180 -5.66 3.79 3.16
C ASN A 180 -6.74 2.92 3.78
N GLU A 181 -7.37 3.36 4.88
CA GLU A 181 -8.46 2.65 5.51
C GLU A 181 -9.76 3.45 5.52
N ALA A 182 -10.86 2.72 5.34
CA ALA A 182 -12.17 3.23 5.69
C ALA A 182 -12.99 2.16 6.41
N ARG A 183 -13.95 2.61 7.22
CA ARG A 183 -14.92 1.75 7.88
C ARG A 183 -16.34 2.20 7.54
N GLY A 184 -17.23 1.23 7.39
CA GLY A 184 -18.63 1.48 7.06
C GLY A 184 -19.48 0.37 7.65
N ALA A 185 -20.69 0.69 8.11
CA ALA A 185 -21.57 -0.29 8.71
C ALA A 185 -22.93 -0.36 8.01
N THR A 186 -23.42 -1.58 7.81
CA THR A 186 -24.83 -1.83 7.56
C THR A 186 -25.54 -1.77 8.89
N ALA A 187 -26.18 -0.64 9.18
CA ALA A 187 -26.73 -0.32 10.50
C ALA A 187 -27.98 -1.13 10.88
N SER A 188 -28.67 -1.74 9.90
CA SER A 188 -29.86 -2.55 10.15
C SER A 188 -29.82 -3.84 9.36
N VAL A 189 -29.46 -4.94 10.01
CA VAL A 189 -29.57 -6.29 9.46
C VAL A 189 -30.70 -7.03 10.16
N ARG A 190 -31.72 -7.43 9.40
CA ARG A 190 -32.90 -8.13 9.93
C ARG A 190 -32.88 -9.61 9.59
N PRO A 191 -33.61 -10.46 10.32
CA PRO A 191 -33.83 -11.85 9.90
C PRO A 191 -34.43 -11.95 8.50
N ALA A 192 -34.24 -13.12 7.89
CA ALA A 192 -34.86 -13.45 6.61
C ALA A 192 -36.38 -13.27 6.70
N SER A 193 -37.03 -12.86 5.60
CA SER A 193 -38.49 -12.79 5.60
C SER A 193 -39.04 -14.21 5.67
N THR A 194 -39.76 -14.53 6.74
CA THR A 194 -40.65 -15.70 6.74
C THR A 194 -41.77 -15.39 5.75
N ALA A 195 -41.74 -15.99 4.56
CA ALA A 195 -42.92 -16.06 3.73
C ALA A 195 -43.96 -16.87 4.51
N SER A 196 -44.99 -16.22 5.05
CA SER A 196 -46.18 -16.95 5.50
C SER A 196 -46.76 -17.64 4.28
N ALA A 197 -46.47 -18.93 4.12
CA ALA A 197 -47.22 -19.80 3.24
C ALA A 197 -48.67 -19.80 3.76
N ARG A 198 -49.54 -19.01 3.12
CA ARG A 198 -50.98 -19.21 3.25
C ARG A 198 -51.28 -20.51 2.55
N ILE A 199 -51.52 -21.55 3.34
CA ILE A 199 -52.10 -22.80 2.88
C ILE A 199 -53.58 -22.50 2.65
N ASN A 200 -54.04 -22.57 1.40
CA ASN A 200 -55.45 -22.56 1.02
C ASN A 200 -55.82 -23.97 0.55
#